data_AF-A0A4Y3R3X1-F1
#
_entry.id   AF-A0A4Y3R3X1-F1
#
_cell.length_a   1.000
_cell.length_b   1.000
_cell.length_c   1.000
_cell.angle_alpha   90.00
_cell.angle_beta   90.00
_cell.angle_gamma   90.00
#
_symmetry.space_group_name_H-M   'P 1'
#
loop_
_entity.id
_entity.type
_entity.pdbx_description
1 polymer ?
#
loop_
_entity_poly.entity_id
_entity_poly.type
_entity_poly.pdbx_seq_one_letter_code
_entity_poly.pdbx_strand_id
1 'polypeptide(L)'
;MAWLLVIVAGLLETGFAVCLKLSHGFTRLWPTVAFCAFALGSFGLLTLALRRLDVGPAYAVWTGIGAAGTAIYGMVFLGDVVSALKLVSITLVIIGVIGLQLSGSAH
;
A
#
# COMPACT_ATOMS: atom_id res chain seq x y z
N MET A 1 -3.54 2.21 -18.80
CA MET A 1 -4.65 2.34 -17.82
C MET A 1 -4.52 1.39 -16.61
N ALA A 2 -3.95 0.18 -16.75
CA ALA A 2 -3.75 -0.75 -15.62
C ALA A 2 -2.87 -0.19 -14.48
N TRP A 3 -1.83 0.59 -14.79
CA TRP A 3 -1.01 1.28 -13.77
C TRP A 3 -1.81 2.23 -12.88
N LEU A 4 -2.85 2.88 -13.42
CA LEU A 4 -3.71 3.76 -12.63
C LEU A 4 -4.55 2.95 -11.62
N LEU A 5 -4.95 1.73 -11.98
CA LEU A 5 -5.59 0.80 -11.04
C LEU A 5 -4.64 0.38 -9.91
N VAL A 6 -3.35 0.16 -10.22
CA VAL A 6 -2.33 -0.15 -9.19
C VAL A 6 -2.15 1.02 -8.22
N ILE A 7 -2.10 2.25 -8.75
CA ILE A 7 -1.97 3.46 -7.92
C ILE A 7 -3.19 3.63 -7.01
N VAL A 8 -4.39 3.51 -7.57
CA VAL A 8 -5.64 3.60 -6.79
C VAL A 8 -5.73 2.45 -5.79
N ALA A 9 -5.35 1.22 -6.15
CA ALA A 9 -5.28 0.09 -5.23
C ALA A 9 -4.30 0.35 -4.08
N GLY A 10 -3.13 0.92 -4.34
CA GLY A 10 -2.16 1.27 -3.29
C GLY A 10 -2.68 2.38 -2.34
N LEU A 11 -3.45 3.33 -2.85
CA LEU A 11 -4.13 4.34 -2.04
C LEU A 11 -5.23 3.70 -1.16
N LEU A 12 -6.05 2.80 -1.71
CA LEU A 12 -7.01 2.04 -0.91
C LEU A 12 -6.30 1.16 0.12
N GLU A 13 -5.11 0.64 -0.20
CA GLU A 13 -4.30 -0.12 0.75
C GLU A 13 -3.92 0.71 1.97
N THR A 14 -3.47 1.94 1.75
CA THR A 14 -3.24 2.89 2.84
C THR A 14 -4.49 3.08 3.69
N GLY A 15 -5.66 3.24 3.04
CA GLY A 15 -6.94 3.39 3.71
C GLY A 15 -7.31 2.21 4.60
N PHE A 16 -7.19 0.97 4.11
CA PHE A 16 -7.48 -0.20 4.95
C PHE A 16 -6.45 -0.35 6.07
N ALA A 17 -5.16 -0.10 5.82
CA ALA A 17 -4.11 -0.24 6.84
C ALA A 17 -4.35 0.71 8.02
N VAL A 18 -4.81 1.92 7.71
CA VAL A 18 -5.27 2.90 8.70
C VAL A 18 -6.51 2.40 9.45
N CYS A 19 -7.54 1.93 8.74
CA CYS A 19 -8.74 1.38 9.36
C CYS A 19 -8.43 0.17 10.26
N LEU A 20 -7.49 -0.68 9.88
CA LEU A 20 -7.02 -1.82 10.67
C LEU A 20 -6.48 -1.34 12.02
N LYS A 21 -5.64 -0.29 12.01
CA LYS A 21 -5.10 0.31 13.23
C LYS A 21 -6.19 0.95 14.09
N LEU A 22 -7.14 1.68 13.47
CA LEU A 22 -8.29 2.28 14.18
C LEU A 22 -9.28 1.24 14.73
N SER A 23 -9.31 0.02 14.17
CA SER A 23 -10.19 -1.05 14.64
C SER A 23 -9.84 -1.57 16.04
N HIS A 24 -8.67 -1.20 16.59
CA HIS A 24 -8.16 -1.70 17.88
C HIS A 24 -8.17 -3.25 17.98
N GLY A 25 -7.83 -3.92 16.88
CA GLY A 25 -7.89 -5.38 16.82
C GLY A 25 -9.32 -5.90 16.68
N PHE A 26 -10.10 -5.30 15.78
CA PHE A 26 -11.49 -5.68 15.45
C PHE A 26 -12.53 -5.48 16.56
N THR A 27 -12.23 -4.67 17.59
CA THR A 27 -13.22 -4.34 18.63
C THR A 27 -14.24 -3.30 18.18
N ARG A 28 -13.91 -2.47 17.18
CA ARG A 28 -14.84 -1.45 16.63
C ARG A 28 -15.40 -1.85 15.28
N LEU A 29 -16.72 -2.04 15.23
CA LEU A 29 -17.46 -2.50 14.04
C LEU A 29 -17.29 -1.59 12.81
N TRP A 30 -17.45 -0.27 12.97
CA TRP A 30 -17.34 0.69 11.86
C TRP A 30 -15.99 0.68 11.13
N PRO A 31 -14.83 0.81 11.81
CA PRO A 31 -13.53 0.73 11.16
C PRO A 31 -13.22 -0.68 10.64
N THR A 32 -13.79 -1.75 11.22
CA THR A 32 -13.67 -3.10 10.66
C THR A 32 -14.41 -3.25 9.33
N VAL A 33 -15.64 -2.72 9.22
CA VAL A 33 -16.39 -2.72 7.95
C VAL A 33 -15.67 -1.90 6.90
N ALA A 34 -15.14 -0.73 7.28
CA ALA A 34 -14.34 0.11 6.38
C ALA A 34 -13.07 -0.62 5.92
N PHE A 35 -12.35 -1.30 6.82
CA PHE A 35 -11.21 -2.15 6.48
C PHE A 35 -11.58 -3.20 5.43
N CYS A 36 -12.67 -3.95 5.64
CA CYS A 36 -13.12 -4.96 4.69
C CYS A 36 -13.46 -4.36 3.33
N ALA A 37 -14.17 -3.22 3.30
CA ALA A 37 -14.53 -2.54 2.06
C ALA A 37 -13.30 -2.06 1.28
N PHE A 38 -12.34 -1.43 1.96
CA PHE A 38 -11.10 -0.96 1.34
C PHE A 38 -10.19 -2.11 0.92
N ALA A 39 -10.10 -3.18 1.71
CA ALA A 39 -9.33 -4.37 1.35
C ALA A 39 -9.92 -5.05 0.10
N LEU A 40 -11.23 -5.28 0.06
CA LEU A 40 -11.90 -5.87 -1.11
C LEU A 40 -11.74 -4.98 -2.35
N GLY A 41 -11.87 -3.66 -2.20
CA GLY A 41 -11.62 -2.71 -3.28
C GLY A 41 -10.17 -2.76 -3.78
N SER A 42 -9.20 -2.70 -2.87
CA SER A 42 -7.77 -2.72 -3.20
C SER A 42 -7.38 -4.00 -3.93
N PHE A 43 -7.72 -5.17 -3.37
CA PHE A 43 -7.44 -6.45 -4.00
C PHE A 43 -8.20 -6.64 -5.31
N GLY A 44 -9.43 -6.14 -5.40
CA GLY A 44 -10.20 -6.17 -6.65
C GLY A 44 -9.53 -5.39 -7.77
N LEU A 45 -9.08 -4.15 -7.49
CA LEU A 45 -8.35 -3.33 -8.45
C LEU A 45 -6.99 -3.93 -8.81
N LEU A 46 -6.25 -4.46 -7.83
CA LEU A 46 -4.99 -5.14 -8.06
C LEU A 46 -5.20 -6.35 -8.97
N THR A 47 -6.19 -7.19 -8.70
CA THR A 47 -6.51 -8.36 -9.52
C THR A 47 -6.81 -7.97 -10.96
N LEU A 48 -7.52 -6.85 -11.17
CA LEU A 48 -7.81 -6.34 -12.50
C LEU A 48 -6.55 -5.80 -13.20
N ALA A 49 -5.64 -5.15 -12.46
CA ALA A 49 -4.36 -4.69 -12.98
C ALA A 49 -3.45 -5.85 -13.39
N LEU A 50 -3.42 -6.92 -12.58
CA LEU A 50 -2.64 -8.14 -12.81
C LEU A 50 -3.08 -8.93 -14.06
N ARG A 51 -4.29 -8.69 -14.58
CA ARG A 51 -4.69 -9.25 -15.89
C ARG A 51 -3.95 -8.63 -17.07
N ARG A 52 -3.27 -7.51 -16.86
CA ARG A 52 -2.62 -6.70 -17.91
C ARG A 52 -1.16 -6.38 -17.61
N LEU A 53 -0.69 -6.64 -16.38
CA LEU A 53 0.65 -6.33 -15.89
C LEU A 53 1.23 -7.57 -15.23
N ASP A 54 2.54 -7.72 -15.32
CA ASP A 54 3.24 -8.77 -14.59
C ASP A 54 3.12 -8.60 -13.08
N VAL A 55 2.97 -9.74 -12.39
CA VAL A 55 2.72 -9.77 -10.95
C VAL A 55 3.85 -9.12 -10.15
N GLY A 56 5.12 -9.37 -10.50
CA GLY A 56 6.27 -8.80 -9.82
C GLY A 56 6.24 -7.27 -9.75
N PRO A 57 6.33 -6.56 -10.89
CA PRO A 57 6.31 -5.10 -10.93
C PRO A 57 5.01 -4.48 -10.37
N ALA A 58 3.84 -5.06 -10.70
CA ALA A 58 2.56 -4.54 -10.23
C ALA A 58 2.42 -4.64 -8.70
N TYR A 59 2.82 -5.78 -8.11
CA TYR A 59 2.76 -5.99 -6.67
C TYR A 59 3.81 -5.15 -5.92
N ALA A 60 5.00 -4.98 -6.50
CA ALA A 60 6.03 -4.12 -5.94
C ALA A 60 5.54 -2.66 -5.83
N VAL A 61 4.95 -2.10 -6.88
CA VAL A 61 4.42 -0.72 -6.84
C VAL A 61 3.24 -0.61 -5.89
N TRP A 62 2.31 -1.57 -5.92
CA TRP A 62 1.15 -1.60 -5.03
C TRP A 62 1.59 -1.55 -3.55
N THR A 63 2.45 -2.48 -3.14
CA THR A 63 3.00 -2.53 -1.77
C THR A 63 3.85 -1.31 -1.43
N GLY A 64 4.61 -0.77 -2.39
CA GLY A 64 5.41 0.44 -2.20
C GLY A 64 4.55 1.67 -1.89
N ILE A 65 3.46 1.87 -2.63
CA ILE A 65 2.50 2.96 -2.40
C ILE A 65 1.80 2.77 -1.05
N GLY A 66 1.33 1.56 -0.77
CA GLY A 66 0.67 1.25 0.50
C GLY A 66 1.58 1.46 1.71
N ALA A 67 2.82 0.99 1.64
CA ALA A 67 3.82 1.17 2.69
C ALA A 67 4.18 2.66 2.91
N ALA A 68 4.45 3.40 1.83
CA ALA A 68 4.76 4.82 1.92
C ALA A 68 3.58 5.63 2.45
N GLY A 69 2.37 5.40 1.92
CA GLY A 69 1.15 6.08 2.37
C GLY A 69 0.82 5.79 3.84
N THR A 70 0.93 4.53 4.26
CA THR A 70 0.69 4.13 5.65
C THR A 70 1.73 4.72 6.59
N ALA A 71 3.00 4.76 6.18
CA ALA A 71 4.05 5.38 6.96
C ALA A 71 3.83 6.89 7.12
N ILE A 72 3.54 7.62 6.04
CA ILE A 72 3.23 9.05 6.07
C ILE A 72 2.03 9.31 6.96
N TYR A 73 0.95 8.55 6.81
CA TYR A 73 -0.23 8.67 7.65
C TYR A 73 0.10 8.41 9.13
N GLY A 74 0.90 7.39 9.42
CA GLY A 74 1.35 7.08 10.78
C GLY A 74 2.13 8.24 11.42
N MET A 75 3.03 8.87 10.66
CA MET A 75 3.82 10.01 11.12
C MET A 75 2.96 11.26 11.38
N VAL A 76 2.03 11.56 10.46
CA VAL A 76 1.23 12.80 10.51
C VAL A 76 0.04 12.69 11.47
N PHE A 77 -0.71 11.58 11.42
CA PHE A 77 -1.98 11.43 12.13
C PHE A 77 -1.89 10.59 13.41
N LEU A 78 -0.99 9.61 13.48
CA LEU A 78 -0.82 8.78 14.69
C LEU A 78 0.26 9.32 15.64
N GLY A 79 1.02 10.35 15.23
CA GLY A 79 2.13 10.89 16.02
C GLY A 79 3.26 9.89 16.22
N ASP A 80 3.41 8.93 15.30
CA ASP A 80 4.41 7.87 15.38
C ASP A 80 5.82 8.50 15.31
N VAL A 81 6.71 8.10 16.22
CA VAL A 81 8.02 8.76 16.37
C VAL A 81 8.85 8.56 15.10
N VAL A 82 9.15 9.67 14.42
CA VAL A 82 9.95 9.64 13.19
C VAL A 82 11.42 9.45 13.59
N SER A 83 11.87 8.21 13.59
CA SER A 83 13.31 7.89 13.73
C SER A 83 14.00 7.99 12.37
N ALA A 84 15.23 8.51 12.35
CA ALA A 84 16.07 8.54 11.15
C ALA A 84 16.21 7.13 10.53
N LEU A 85 16.27 6.09 11.37
CA LEU A 85 16.31 4.70 10.91
C LEU A 85 15.03 4.30 10.15
N LYS A 86 13.85 4.71 10.64
CA LYS A 86 12.56 4.43 10.00
C LYS A 86 12.49 5.09 8.63
N LEU A 87 12.97 6.33 8.51
CA LEU A 87 13.01 7.07 7.25
C LEU A 87 13.96 6.42 6.22
N VAL A 88 15.14 5.99 6.67
CA VAL A 88 16.11 5.27 5.84
C VAL A 88 15.53 3.93 5.38
N SER A 89 14.90 3.16 6.26
CA SER A 89 14.26 1.89 5.91
C SER A 89 13.15 2.07 4.86
N ILE A 90 12.28 3.09 5.02
CA ILE A 90 11.23 3.39 4.03
C ILE A 90 11.86 3.76 2.68
N THR A 91 12.88 4.60 2.69
CA THR A 91 13.61 4.97 1.45
C THR A 91 14.19 3.74 0.75
N LEU A 92 14.77 2.82 1.52
CA LEU A 92 15.38 1.60 0.99
C LEU A 92 14.33 0.63 0.41
N VAL A 93 13.16 0.55 1.03
CA VAL A 93 12.00 -0.18 0.48
C VAL A 93 11.54 0.43 -0.84
N ILE A 94 11.41 1.77 -0.90
CA ILE A 94 11.01 2.47 -2.14
C ILE A 94 12.03 2.23 -3.25
N ILE A 95 13.33 2.32 -2.95
CA ILE A 95 14.40 2.03 -3.92
C ILE A 95 14.33 0.57 -4.39
N GLY A 96 14.12 -0.38 -3.49
CA GLY A 96 13.95 -1.80 -3.83
C GLY A 96 12.75 -2.05 -4.74
N VAL A 97 11.62 -1.40 -4.46
CA VAL A 97 10.41 -1.46 -5.30
C VAL A 97 10.67 -0.90 -6.69
N ILE A 98 11.34 0.26 -6.79
CA ILE A 98 11.71 0.86 -8.07
C ILE A 98 12.66 -0.06 -8.85
N GLY A 99 13.65 -0.65 -8.17
CA GLY A 99 14.58 -1.62 -8.77
C GLY A 99 13.87 -2.86 -9.33
N LEU A 100 12.91 -3.42 -8.59
CA LEU A 100 12.06 -4.53 -9.03
C LEU A 100 11.21 -4.16 -10.25
N GLN A 101 10.66 -2.95 -10.26
CA GLN A 101 9.91 -2.40 -11.40
C GLN A 101 10.77 -2.29 -12.67
N LEU A 102 11.97 -1.74 -12.52
CA LEU A 102 12.90 -1.57 -13.63
C LEU A 102 13.42 -2.93 -14.14
N SER A 103 13.65 -3.88 -13.23
CA SER A 103 14.04 -5.25 -13.60
C SER A 103 12.91 -6.03 -14.28
N GLY A 104 11.65 -5.76 -13.91
CA GLY A 104 10.47 -6.39 -14.51
C GLY A 104 10.08 -5.80 -15.87
N SER A 105 10.65 -4.66 -16.28
CA SER A 105 10.44 -4.05 -17.60
C SER A 105 11.34 -4.64 -18.69
N ALA A 106 12.08 -5.71 -18.40
CA ALA A 106 12.84 -6.47 -19.37
C ALA A 106 11.96 -7.54 -20.03
N HIS A 107 10.97 -7.11 -20.82
CA HIS A 107 10.56 -7.90 -21.98
C HIS A 107 10.05 -7.05 -23.13
#